data_AF-A0A420HLW7-F1
#
_entry.id   AF-A0A420HLW7-F1
#
_cell.length_a   1.000
_cell.length_b   1.000
_cell.length_c   1.000
_cell.angle_alpha   90.00
_cell.angle_beta   90.00
_cell.angle_gamma   90.00
#
_symmetry.space_group_name_H-M   'P 1'
#
loop_
_entity.id
_entity.type
_entity.pdbx_description
1 polymer ?
#
loop_
_entity_poly.entity_id
_entity_poly.type
_entity_poly.pdbx_seq_one_letter_code
_entity_poly.pdbx_strand_id
1 'polypeptide(L)'
;MTSYSKNVTPLRDLSTFKTQESETPYDPKNVEQRSRKATTDYILNAIDSYRELGWRDDNLWEVFREDFEGWVADDFVIAHKNAVRILRDHLLKNGVWATKKKGFAIPIALQQVLEEESQHI
;
A
#
# COMPACT_ATOMS: atom_id res chain seq x y z
N MET A 1 14.76 37.56 -16.51
CA MET A 1 13.47 36.83 -16.49
C MET A 1 13.80 35.35 -16.53
N THR A 2 13.87 34.71 -15.37
CA THR A 2 14.23 33.28 -15.27
C THR A 2 12.95 32.47 -15.46
N SER A 3 12.87 31.77 -16.59
CA SER A 3 11.77 30.86 -16.94
C SER A 3 11.79 29.67 -15.98
N TYR A 4 10.77 29.55 -15.13
CA TYR A 4 10.51 28.34 -14.36
C TYR A 4 10.08 27.24 -15.34
N SER A 5 10.98 26.27 -15.60
CA SER A 5 10.63 25.04 -16.29
C SER A 5 9.66 24.26 -15.41
N LYS A 6 8.38 24.28 -15.77
CA LYS A 6 7.37 23.38 -15.19
C LYS A 6 7.71 21.97 -15.64
N ASN A 7 8.59 21.29 -14.90
CA ASN A 7 8.73 19.84 -15.00
C ASN A 7 7.48 19.22 -14.36
N VAL A 8 6.34 19.34 -15.06
CA VAL A 8 5.18 18.52 -14.80
C VAL A 8 5.60 17.14 -15.25
N THR A 9 5.92 16.25 -14.31
CA THR A 9 6.03 14.83 -14.61
C THR A 9 4.76 14.46 -15.38
N PRO A 10 4.86 13.99 -16.64
CA PRO A 10 3.67 13.55 -17.35
C PRO A 10 3.01 12.52 -16.45
N LEU A 11 1.72 12.70 -16.15
CA LEU A 11 0.92 11.63 -15.54
C LEU A 11 1.15 10.41 -16.43
N ARG A 12 1.95 9.45 -15.93
CA ARG A 12 2.26 8.22 -16.66
C ARG A 12 0.92 7.58 -16.95
N ASP A 13 0.73 7.22 -18.22
CA ASP A 13 -0.53 6.69 -18.77
C ASP A 13 -1.26 5.81 -17.74
N LEU A 14 -2.38 6.32 -17.20
CA LEU A 14 -3.23 5.67 -16.19
C LEU A 14 -3.81 4.32 -16.68
N SER A 15 -3.42 3.86 -17.87
CA SER A 15 -3.63 2.52 -18.41
C SER A 15 -3.28 1.37 -17.46
N THR A 16 -2.41 1.57 -16.45
CA THR A 16 -2.15 0.54 -15.43
C THR A 16 -3.36 0.32 -14.52
N PHE A 17 -4.22 1.31 -14.32
CA PHE A 17 -5.49 1.18 -13.60
C PHE A 17 -6.58 0.49 -14.43
N LYS A 18 -6.24 -0.17 -15.56
CA LYS A 18 -7.14 -1.09 -16.27
C LYS A 18 -7.34 -2.35 -15.43
N THR A 19 -8.07 -2.19 -14.34
CA THR A 19 -8.74 -3.25 -13.61
C THR A 19 -9.55 -4.05 -14.63
N GLN A 20 -9.46 -5.37 -14.60
CA GLN A 20 -10.53 -6.18 -15.19
C GLN A 20 -11.78 -5.81 -14.41
N GLU A 21 -12.67 -5.00 -15.00
CA GLU A 21 -13.94 -4.60 -14.42
C GLU A 21 -14.71 -5.86 -14.04
N SER A 22 -14.57 -6.30 -12.79
CA SER A 22 -15.48 -7.28 -12.22
C SER A 22 -16.80 -6.57 -11.96
N GLU A 23 -17.92 -7.26 -12.19
CA GLU A 23 -19.27 -6.73 -11.94
C GLU A 23 -19.42 -6.19 -10.51
N THR A 24 -18.60 -6.68 -9.58
CA THR A 24 -18.39 -6.13 -8.25
C THR A 24 -16.91 -5.82 -8.02
N PRO A 25 -16.48 -4.54 -8.00
CA PRO A 25 -15.12 -4.16 -7.60
C PRO A 25 -14.81 -4.64 -6.19
N TYR A 26 -13.54 -5.01 -5.94
CA TYR A 26 -13.11 -5.36 -4.58
C TYR A 26 -13.14 -4.11 -3.69
N ASP A 27 -13.89 -4.18 -2.60
CA ASP A 27 -13.90 -3.16 -1.55
C ASP A 27 -13.06 -3.64 -0.36
N PRO A 28 -11.93 -2.99 -0.04
CA PRO A 28 -11.07 -3.37 1.09
C PRO A 28 -11.77 -3.29 2.45
N LYS A 29 -12.86 -2.51 2.56
CA LYS A 29 -13.68 -2.37 3.78
C LYS A 29 -14.76 -3.46 3.88
N ASN A 30 -15.06 -4.16 2.79
CA ASN A 30 -16.04 -5.25 2.79
C ASN A 30 -15.39 -6.59 3.19
N VAL A 31 -15.61 -6.99 4.44
CA VAL A 31 -15.05 -8.22 5.02
C VAL A 31 -15.50 -9.48 4.25
N GLU A 32 -16.72 -9.52 3.73
CA GLU A 32 -17.26 -10.68 3.01
C GLU A 32 -16.53 -10.95 1.68
N GLN A 33 -15.87 -9.94 1.11
CA GLN A 33 -15.08 -10.08 -0.12
C GLN A 33 -13.63 -10.51 0.13
N ARG A 34 -13.20 -10.62 1.40
CA ARG A 34 -11.83 -10.98 1.77
C ARG A 34 -11.57 -12.45 1.49
N SER A 35 -11.00 -12.73 0.33
CA SER A 35 -10.41 -14.02 -0.01
C SER A 35 -8.90 -13.89 -0.19
N ARG A 36 -8.16 -15.00 -0.07
CA ARG A 36 -6.71 -15.01 -0.32
C ARG A 36 -6.34 -14.37 -1.66
N LYS A 37 -7.10 -14.65 -2.73
CA LYS A 37 -6.85 -14.07 -4.05
C LYS A 37 -7.10 -12.56 -4.02
N ALA A 38 -8.27 -12.14 -3.56
CA ALA A 38 -8.66 -10.72 -3.55
C ALA A 38 -7.69 -9.86 -2.73
N THR A 39 -7.34 -10.29 -1.50
CA THR A 39 -6.40 -9.54 -0.66
C THR A 39 -4.97 -9.54 -1.22
N THR A 40 -4.54 -10.63 -1.86
CA THR A 40 -3.23 -10.68 -2.53
C THR A 40 -3.17 -9.73 -3.72
N ASP A 41 -4.19 -9.77 -4.58
CA ASP A 41 -4.27 -8.92 -5.77
C ASP A 41 -4.33 -7.43 -5.37
N TYR A 42 -5.12 -7.11 -4.34
CA TYR A 42 -5.19 -5.75 -3.79
C TYR A 42 -3.83 -5.23 -3.32
N ILE A 43 -3.11 -6.03 -2.53
CA ILE A 43 -1.75 -5.68 -2.06
C ILE A 43 -0.79 -5.44 -3.22
N LEU A 44 -0.82 -6.31 -4.25
CA LEU A 44 0.06 -6.18 -5.40
C LEU A 44 -0.27 -4.91 -6.22
N ASN A 45 -1.55 -4.63 -6.44
CA ASN A 45 -1.99 -3.42 -7.13
C ASN A 45 -1.61 -2.14 -6.39
N ALA A 46 -1.71 -2.14 -5.05
CA ALA A 46 -1.25 -1.02 -4.23
C ALA A 46 0.27 -0.80 -4.41
N ILE A 47 1.08 -1.87 -4.29
CA ILE A 47 2.54 -1.78 -4.49
C ILE A 47 2.89 -1.22 -5.87
N ASP A 48 2.21 -1.68 -6.93
CA ASP A 48 2.48 -1.20 -8.28
C ASP A 48 2.08 0.28 -8.44
N SER A 49 0.93 0.69 -7.90
CA SER A 49 0.53 2.10 -7.86
C SER A 49 1.56 2.98 -7.14
N TYR A 50 2.09 2.51 -6.01
CA TYR A 50 3.09 3.23 -5.20
C TYR A 50 4.37 3.45 -5.99
N ARG A 51 4.79 2.44 -6.76
CA ARG A 51 5.97 2.51 -7.65
C ARG A 51 5.76 3.46 -8.81
N GLU A 52 4.60 3.40 -9.45
CA GLU A 52 4.30 4.20 -10.63
C GLU A 52 4.23 5.68 -10.32
N LEU A 53 3.58 6.02 -9.21
CA LEU A 53 3.41 7.38 -8.71
C LEU A 53 4.63 7.88 -7.94
N GLY A 54 5.56 6.98 -7.60
CA GLY A 54 6.81 7.33 -6.93
C GLY A 54 6.60 7.82 -5.51
N TRP A 55 5.59 7.30 -4.81
CA TRP A 55 5.31 7.67 -3.42
C TRP A 55 6.45 7.23 -2.50
N ARG A 56 6.82 8.11 -1.58
CA ARG A 56 7.90 7.94 -0.61
C ARG A 56 7.58 8.73 0.66
N ASP A 57 8.27 8.38 1.74
CA ASP A 57 8.29 9.08 3.01
C ASP A 57 6.85 9.36 3.48
N ASP A 58 6.53 10.59 3.86
CA ASP A 58 5.21 10.98 4.37
C ASP A 58 4.06 10.70 3.41
N ASN A 59 4.25 10.94 2.11
CA ASN A 59 3.20 10.69 1.12
C ASN A 59 2.88 9.19 1.00
N LEU A 60 3.90 8.32 1.11
CA LEU A 60 3.68 6.88 1.05
C LEU A 60 3.00 6.37 2.32
N TRP A 61 3.36 6.93 3.47
CA TRP A 61 2.73 6.59 4.75
C TRP A 61 1.25 6.96 4.75
N GLU A 62 0.90 8.19 4.35
CA GLU A 62 -0.49 8.65 4.28
C GLU A 62 -1.33 7.76 3.36
N VAL A 63 -0.90 7.56 2.11
CA VAL A 63 -1.69 6.79 1.15
C VAL A 63 -1.79 5.31 1.53
N PHE A 64 -0.73 4.72 2.11
CA PHE A 64 -0.81 3.37 2.65
C PHE A 64 -1.88 3.24 3.74
N ARG A 65 -2.01 4.25 4.61
CA ARG A 65 -3.04 4.25 5.65
C ARG A 65 -4.44 4.40 5.09
N GLU A 66 -4.62 5.24 4.07
CA GLU A 66 -5.91 5.43 3.40
C GLU A 66 -6.35 4.17 2.65
N ASP A 67 -5.46 3.55 1.87
CA ASP A 67 -5.76 2.38 1.06
C ASP A 67 -6.15 1.15 1.89
N PHE A 68 -5.55 1.02 3.07
CA PHE A 68 -5.75 -0.11 3.98
C PHE A 68 -6.55 0.28 5.23
N GLU A 69 -7.30 1.39 5.17
CA GLU A 69 -8.13 1.84 6.28
C GLU A 69 -9.07 0.73 6.76
N GLY A 70 -9.03 0.42 8.06
CA GLY A 70 -9.85 -0.63 8.68
C GLY A 70 -9.33 -2.06 8.49
N TRP A 71 -8.16 -2.26 7.88
CA TRP A 71 -7.49 -3.55 7.90
C TRP A 71 -6.83 -3.82 9.26
N VAL A 72 -6.87 -5.08 9.67
CA VAL A 72 -6.14 -5.59 10.84
C VAL A 72 -5.12 -6.66 10.42
N ALA A 73 -4.28 -7.12 11.34
CA ALA A 73 -3.25 -8.12 11.03
C ALA A 73 -3.81 -9.38 10.35
N ASP A 74 -5.00 -9.85 10.74
CA ASP A 74 -5.60 -11.05 10.15
C ASP A 74 -5.91 -10.89 8.66
N ASP A 75 -6.18 -9.68 8.19
CA ASP A 75 -6.45 -9.41 6.77
C ASP A 75 -5.19 -9.59 5.92
N PHE A 76 -4.06 -9.13 6.45
CA PHE A 76 -2.76 -9.42 5.85
C PHE A 76 -2.39 -10.91 5.94
N VAL A 77 -2.87 -11.66 6.95
CA VAL A 77 -2.66 -13.12 7.05
C VAL A 77 -3.44 -13.89 5.99
N ILE A 78 -4.63 -13.41 5.59
CA ILE A 78 -5.43 -14.04 4.51
C ILE A 78 -4.65 -14.02 3.19
N ALA A 79 -3.93 -12.93 2.92
CA ALA A 79 -3.15 -12.74 1.69
C ALA A 79 -1.96 -13.71 1.56
N HIS A 80 -1.42 -13.82 0.36
CA HIS A 80 -0.23 -14.61 0.12
C HIS A 80 0.98 -14.00 0.84
N LYS A 81 1.64 -14.81 1.68
CA LYS A 81 2.77 -14.39 2.53
C LYS A 81 3.90 -13.64 1.81
N ASN A 82 4.10 -13.87 0.52
CA ASN A 82 5.13 -13.17 -0.25
C ASN A 82 4.69 -11.76 -0.64
N ALA A 83 3.41 -11.54 -0.99
CA ALA A 83 2.89 -10.21 -1.29
C ALA A 83 3.01 -9.30 -0.06
N VAL A 84 2.64 -9.81 1.12
CA VAL A 84 2.77 -9.11 2.40
C VAL A 84 4.24 -8.75 2.72
N ARG A 85 5.18 -9.65 2.43
CA ARG A 85 6.62 -9.38 2.58
C ARG A 85 7.08 -8.27 1.63
N ILE A 86 6.68 -8.33 0.37
CA ILE A 86 7.05 -7.34 -0.65
C ILE A 86 6.47 -5.97 -0.29
N LEU A 87 5.23 -5.91 0.21
CA LEU A 87 4.62 -4.67 0.70
C LEU A 87 5.48 -4.04 1.80
N ARG A 88 5.80 -4.81 2.85
CA ARG A 88 6.66 -4.34 3.94
C ARG A 88 8.01 -3.85 3.45
N ASP A 89 8.66 -4.63 2.57
CA ASP A 89 9.98 -4.26 2.03
C ASP A 89 9.91 -2.99 1.17
N HIS A 90 8.81 -2.80 0.43
CA HIS A 90 8.57 -1.61 -0.37
C HIS A 90 8.36 -0.37 0.52
N LEU A 91 7.55 -0.47 1.56
CA LEU A 91 7.36 0.60 2.55
C LEU A 91 8.71 1.01 3.18
N LEU A 92 9.45 0.03 3.70
CA LEU A 92 10.74 0.28 4.37
C LEU A 92 11.78 0.92 3.44
N LYS A 93 11.89 0.44 2.20
CA LYS A 93 12.83 0.99 1.21
C LYS A 93 12.51 2.44 0.82
N ASN A 94 11.26 2.86 1.00
CA ASN A 94 10.77 4.17 0.62
C ASN A 94 10.40 5.04 1.82
N GLY A 95 11.03 4.83 2.98
CA GLY A 95 10.96 5.75 4.11
C GLY A 95 9.85 5.48 5.14
N VAL A 96 9.03 4.45 4.94
CA VAL A 96 7.96 4.08 5.88
C VAL A 96 8.42 2.94 6.79
N TRP A 97 8.56 3.23 8.08
CA TRP A 97 9.19 2.34 9.06
C TRP A 97 8.25 1.25 9.59
N ALA A 98 7.88 0.30 8.73
CA ALA A 98 7.18 -0.94 9.12
C ALA A 98 8.15 -1.95 9.78
N THR A 99 8.84 -1.53 10.85
CA THR A 99 9.87 -2.33 11.51
C THR A 99 9.28 -3.19 12.62
N LYS A 100 9.77 -4.43 12.69
CA LYS A 100 9.38 -5.37 13.73
C LYS A 100 10.07 -4.97 15.04
N LYS A 101 9.31 -4.76 16.11
CA LYS A 101 9.84 -5.11 17.43
C LYS A 101 10.25 -6.60 17.38
N LYS A 102 11.38 -6.95 17.99
CA LYS A 102 11.96 -8.31 17.92
C LYS A 102 10.88 -9.34 18.30
N GLY A 103 10.57 -10.28 17.40
CA GLY A 103 9.55 -11.33 17.61
C GLY A 103 8.17 -11.08 16.97
N PHE A 104 7.90 -9.90 16.37
CA PHE A 104 6.61 -9.62 15.76
C PHE A 104 6.47 -10.14 14.32
N ALA A 105 5.27 -10.63 13.98
CA ALA A 105 4.91 -11.04 12.63
C ALA A 105 4.76 -9.81 11.71
N ILE A 106 5.04 -9.97 10.41
CA ILE A 106 4.93 -8.87 9.42
C ILE A 106 3.50 -8.26 9.39
N PRO A 107 2.42 -9.06 9.38
CA PRO A 107 1.06 -8.54 9.47
C PRO A 107 0.83 -7.56 10.63
N ILE A 108 1.38 -7.85 11.81
CA ILE A 108 1.21 -6.99 12.99
C ILE A 108 1.97 -5.68 12.80
N ALA A 109 3.18 -5.73 12.24
CA ALA A 109 3.96 -4.52 11.96
C ALA A 109 3.26 -3.62 10.93
N LEU A 110 2.57 -4.20 9.94
CA LEU A 110 1.79 -3.43 8.97
C LEU A 110 0.56 -2.79 9.63
N GLN A 111 -0.18 -3.53 10.45
CA GLN A 111 -1.31 -2.97 11.22
C GLN A 111 -0.87 -1.81 12.11
N GLN A 112 0.28 -1.93 12.78
CA GLN A 112 0.80 -0.85 13.64
C GLN A 112 0.99 0.46 12.87
N VAL A 113 1.52 0.40 11.63
CA VAL A 113 1.66 1.58 10.78
C VAL A 113 0.29 2.18 10.41
N LEU A 114 -0.75 1.35 10.25
CA LEU A 114 -2.12 1.85 10.02
C LEU A 114 -2.68 2.62 11.22
N GLU A 115 -2.26 2.25 12.43
CA GLU A 115 -2.70 2.82 13.70
C GLU A 115 -1.83 3.99 14.19
N GLU A 116 -0.70 4.27 13.55
CA GLU A 116 0.20 5.37 13.93
C GLU A 116 -0.49 6.73 13.80
N GLU A 117 -0.41 7.58 14.82
CA GLU A 117 -0.94 8.95 14.76
C GLU A 117 0.02 9.93 14.07
N SER A 118 1.31 9.60 14.02
CA SER A 118 2.37 10.42 13.43
C SER A 118 3.51 9.54 12.93
N GLN A 119 4.06 9.87 11.76
CA GLN A 119 5.19 9.14 11.21
C GLN A 119 6.46 9.32 12.03
N HIS A 120 7.24 8.26 12.15
CA HIS A 120 8.55 8.28 12.79
C HIS A 120 9.57 9.03 11.90
N ILE A 121 9.87 10.29 12.27
CA ILE A 121 10.90 11.15 11.66
C ILE A 121 12.29 10.80 12.20
#